data_AF-A0A9J8B0H7-F1
#
_entry.id   AF-A0A9J8B0H7-F1
#
_cell.length_a   1.000
_cell.length_b   1.000
_cell.length_c   1.000
_cell.angle_alpha   90.00
_cell.angle_beta   90.00
_cell.angle_gamma   90.00
#
_symmetry.space_group_name_H-M   'P 1'
#
loop_
_entity.id
_entity.type
_entity.pdbx_description
1 polymer ?
#
loop_
_entity_poly.entity_id
_entity_poly.type
_entity_poly.pdbx_seq_one_letter_code
_entity_poly.pdbx_strand_id
1 'polypeptide(L)'
;MLEIYCRTDQSCICICMLCLVDEHKNHDTVSAAAERKEKQRHFEETQRKILKMIQQREKDLQELRKAVRSHKSSAQTAVEDSERIFTEVQRYSAHIQNNKTGCWADK
;
A
#
# COMPACT_ATOMS: atom_id res chain seq x y z
N MET A 1 -40.23 28.07 -0.11
CA MET A 1 -39.82 27.12 0.93
C MET A 1 -38.33 27.31 1.16
N LEU A 2 -37.90 27.68 2.36
CA LEU A 2 -36.49 27.90 2.68
C LEU A 2 -35.98 26.69 3.48
N GLU A 3 -35.00 25.98 2.93
CA GLU A 3 -34.30 24.88 3.62
C GLU A 3 -33.03 25.42 4.28
N ILE A 4 -32.91 25.24 5.58
CA ILE A 4 -31.75 25.65 6.38
C ILE A 4 -31.05 24.38 6.88
N TYR A 5 -29.73 24.42 6.98
CA TYR A 5 -28.92 23.37 7.57
C TYR A 5 -28.32 23.87 8.89
N CYS A 6 -28.55 23.14 9.97
CA CYS A 6 -27.89 23.37 11.24
C CYS A 6 -26.60 22.57 11.29
N ARG A 7 -25.46 23.25 11.42
CA ARG A 7 -24.15 22.60 11.54
C ARG A 7 -23.91 21.98 12.90
N THR A 8 -24.45 22.58 13.95
CA THR A 8 -24.41 22.04 15.31
C THR A 8 -25.05 20.65 15.36
N ASP A 9 -26.24 20.52 14.77
CA ASP A 9 -27.03 19.28 14.81
C ASP A 9 -26.83 18.39 13.57
N GLN A 10 -26.05 18.86 12.61
CA GLN A 10 -25.76 18.22 11.32
C GLN A 10 -27.00 17.76 10.52
N SER A 11 -28.09 18.53 10.59
CA SER A 11 -29.37 18.18 9.99
C SER A 11 -29.95 19.30 9.12
N CYS A 12 -30.66 18.92 8.05
CA CYS A 12 -31.48 19.85 7.28
C CYS A 12 -32.81 20.02 8.00
N ILE A 13 -33.19 21.27 8.30
CA ILE A 13 -34.44 21.61 8.97
C ILE A 13 -35.30 22.43 7.99
N CYS A 14 -36.61 22.14 7.95
CA CYS A 14 -37.56 22.94 7.19
C CYS A 14 -38.10 24.09 8.05
N ILE A 15 -38.28 25.30 7.47
CA ILE A 15 -38.88 26.41 8.21
C ILE A 15 -40.37 26.13 8.48
N CYS A 16 -40.67 25.76 9.74
CA CYS A 16 -41.72 26.44 10.50
C CYS A 16 -41.05 27.64 11.18
N MET A 17 -41.59 28.85 11.05
CA MET A 17 -41.00 30.08 11.63
C MET A 17 -40.73 29.97 13.14
N LEU A 18 -41.35 29.02 13.85
CA LEU A 18 -41.17 28.77 15.28
C LEU A 18 -39.81 28.13 15.63
N CYS A 19 -39.32 27.15 14.86
CA CYS A 19 -38.11 26.39 15.22
C CYS A 19 -36.82 27.23 15.12
N LEU A 20 -36.78 28.23 14.23
CA LEU A 20 -35.63 29.13 14.12
C LEU A 20 -35.55 30.11 15.32
N VAL A 21 -36.70 30.46 15.90
CA VAL A 21 -36.80 31.48 16.95
C VAL A 21 -36.67 30.87 18.34
N ASP A 22 -37.06 29.62 18.52
CA ASP A 22 -37.02 28.91 19.80
C ASP A 22 -35.86 27.89 19.86
N GLU A 23 -35.88 26.86 19.02
CA GLU A 23 -34.97 25.70 19.11
C GLU A 23 -33.55 25.97 18.56
N HIS A 24 -33.42 26.71 17.46
CA HIS A 24 -32.13 26.91 16.77
C HIS A 24 -31.55 28.32 16.88
N LYS A 25 -32.10 29.17 17.76
CA LYS A 25 -31.71 30.58 17.90
C LYS A 25 -30.20 30.80 18.13
N ASN A 26 -29.54 29.84 18.78
CA ASN A 26 -28.10 29.90 19.11
C ASN A 26 -27.26 28.91 18.31
N HIS A 27 -27.82 28.22 17.31
CA HIS A 27 -27.08 27.24 16.52
C HIS A 27 -26.46 27.88 15.28
N ASP A 28 -25.34 27.31 14.80
CA ASP A 28 -24.77 27.72 13.52
C ASP A 28 -25.66 27.18 12.39
N THR A 29 -26.42 28.08 11.78
CA THR A 29 -27.34 27.75 10.69
C THR A 29 -26.95 28.44 9.40
N VAL A 30 -26.91 27.68 8.31
CA VAL A 30 -26.64 28.17 6.95
C VAL A 30 -27.74 27.69 6.00
N SER A 31 -27.82 28.22 4.78
CA SER A 31 -28.75 27.64 3.80
C SER A 31 -28.33 26.21 3.43
N ALA A 32 -29.30 25.31 3.28
CA ALA A 32 -29.01 23.94 2.89
C ALA A 32 -28.27 23.86 1.55
N ALA A 33 -28.55 24.80 0.63
CA ALA A 33 -27.83 24.91 -0.64
C ALA A 33 -26.35 25.27 -0.47
N ALA A 34 -26.02 26.20 0.42
CA ALA A 34 -24.63 26.58 0.69
C ALA A 34 -23.86 25.43 1.35
N GLU A 35 -24.46 24.75 2.33
CA GLU A 35 -23.83 23.59 2.96
C GLU A 35 -23.62 22.44 1.98
N ARG A 36 -24.61 22.12 1.14
CA ARG A 36 -24.46 21.09 0.09
C ARG A 36 -23.30 21.41 -0.83
N LYS A 37 -23.16 22.67 -1.27
CA LYS A 37 -22.05 23.11 -2.13
C LYS A 37 -20.70 22.92 -1.44
N GLU A 38 -20.60 23.25 -0.16
CA GLU A 38 -19.35 23.11 0.59
C GLU A 38 -18.97 21.63 0.82
N LYS A 39 -19.93 20.81 1.23
CA LYS A 39 -19.72 19.36 1.38
C LYS A 39 -19.36 18.70 0.06
N GLN A 40 -20.01 19.10 -1.03
CA GLN A 40 -19.69 18.62 -2.39
C GLN A 40 -18.25 18.95 -2.78
N ARG A 41 -17.80 20.20 -2.52
CA ARG A 41 -16.41 20.63 -2.77
C ARG A 41 -15.39 19.78 -2.00
N HIS A 42 -15.63 19.54 -0.71
CA HIS A 42 -14.77 18.69 0.12
C HIS A 42 -14.74 17.24 -0.36
N PHE A 43 -15.90 16.71 -0.76
CA PHE A 43 -16.00 15.37 -1.32
C PHE A 43 -15.19 15.23 -2.60
N GLU A 44 -15.33 16.17 -3.55
CA GLU A 44 -14.58 16.19 -4.80
C GLU A 44 -13.06 16.33 -4.60
N GLU A 45 -12.63 17.12 -3.61
CA GLU A 45 -11.21 17.22 -3.24
C GLU A 45 -10.69 15.89 -2.67
N THR A 46 -11.46 15.27 -1.78
CA THR A 46 -11.12 13.98 -1.18
C THR A 46 -11.05 12.88 -2.24
N GLN A 47 -12.02 12.84 -3.15
CA GLN A 47 -12.04 11.90 -4.27
C GLN A 47 -10.80 12.06 -5.16
N ARG A 48 -10.42 13.30 -5.50
CA ARG A 48 -9.20 13.56 -6.27
C ARG A 48 -7.93 13.11 -5.53
N LYS A 49 -7.85 13.31 -4.21
CA LYS A 49 -6.72 12.83 -3.40
C LYS A 49 -6.62 11.31 -3.40
N ILE A 50 -7.75 10.63 -3.21
CA ILE A 50 -7.81 9.15 -3.22
C ILE A 50 -7.38 8.59 -4.57
N LEU A 51 -7.87 9.14 -5.68
CA LEU A 51 -7.48 8.68 -7.02
C LEU A 51 -5.96 8.84 -7.28
N LYS A 52 -5.37 9.96 -6.85
CA LYS A 52 -3.92 10.15 -6.91
C LYS A 52 -3.15 9.14 -6.05
N MET A 53 -3.64 8.84 -4.85
CA MET A 53 -3.03 7.84 -3.97
C MET A 53 -3.10 6.45 -4.59
N ILE A 54 -4.25 6.06 -5.17
CA ILE A 54 -4.41 4.77 -5.87
C ILE A 54 -3.39 4.66 -6.99
N GLN A 55 -3.31 5.68 -7.86
CA GLN A 55 -2.35 5.69 -8.97
C GLN A 55 -0.90 5.58 -8.50
N GLN A 56 -0.55 6.25 -7.40
CA GLN A 56 0.80 6.15 -6.84
C GLN A 56 1.06 4.73 -6.29
N ARG A 57 0.10 4.16 -5.55
CA ARG A 57 0.22 2.79 -5.01
C ARG A 57 0.32 1.74 -6.10
N GLU A 58 -0.37 1.91 -7.22
CA GLU A 58 -0.24 1.02 -8.39
C GLU A 58 1.18 1.05 -8.96
N LYS A 59 1.80 2.24 -9.07
CA LYS A 59 3.21 2.37 -9.49
C LYS A 59 4.16 1.72 -8.49
N ASP A 60 3.98 2.01 -7.20
CA ASP A 60 4.79 1.43 -6.13
C ASP A 60 4.72 -0.12 -6.15
N LEU A 61 3.53 -0.68 -6.38
CA LEU A 61 3.34 -2.12 -6.50
C LEU A 61 4.04 -2.72 -7.72
N GLN A 62 4.08 -2.02 -8.85
CA GLN A 62 4.81 -2.47 -10.04
C GLN A 62 6.32 -2.51 -9.78
N GLU A 63 6.88 -1.48 -9.15
CA GLU A 63 8.30 -1.44 -8.79
C GLU A 63 8.64 -2.50 -7.74
N LEU A 64 7.80 -2.67 -6.72
CA LEU A 64 7.98 -3.73 -5.73
C LEU A 64 7.98 -5.12 -6.37
N ARG A 65 7.08 -5.39 -7.32
CA ARG A 65 7.06 -6.66 -8.06
C ARG A 65 8.34 -6.89 -8.86
N LYS A 66 8.94 -5.86 -9.45
CA LYS A 66 10.24 -5.97 -10.14
C LYS A 66 11.35 -6.28 -9.14
N ALA A 67 11.40 -5.57 -8.01
CA ALA A 67 12.39 -5.78 -6.97
C ALA A 67 12.34 -7.22 -6.41
N VAL A 68 11.14 -7.74 -6.13
CA VAL A 68 10.95 -9.12 -5.66
C VAL A 68 11.43 -10.14 -6.69
N ARG A 69 11.14 -9.94 -7.99
CA ARG A 69 11.65 -10.83 -9.04
C ARG A 69 13.17 -10.82 -9.14
N SER A 70 13.77 -9.62 -9.09
CA SER A 70 15.23 -9.47 -9.09
C SER A 70 15.86 -10.19 -7.90
N HIS A 71 15.35 -9.94 -6.70
CA HIS A 71 15.82 -10.60 -5.47
C HIS A 71 15.69 -12.12 -5.55
N LYS A 72 14.56 -12.65 -6.05
CA LYS A 72 14.38 -14.09 -6.24
C LYS A 72 15.42 -14.66 -7.21
N SER A 73 15.69 -13.98 -8.31
CA SER A 73 16.71 -14.39 -9.28
C SER A 73 18.09 -14.41 -8.64
N SER A 74 18.48 -13.35 -7.93
CA SER A 74 19.78 -13.27 -7.26
C SER A 74 19.95 -14.36 -6.19
N ALA A 75 18.90 -14.63 -5.41
CA ALA A 75 18.92 -15.71 -4.42
C ALA A 75 19.12 -17.09 -5.07
N GLN A 76 18.43 -17.34 -6.20
CA GLN A 76 18.60 -18.58 -6.96
C GLN A 76 20.03 -18.74 -7.50
N THR A 77 20.59 -17.67 -8.09
CA THR A 77 21.99 -17.67 -8.56
C THR A 77 22.97 -17.95 -7.41
N ALA A 78 22.77 -17.35 -6.25
CA ALA A 78 23.63 -17.60 -5.09
C ALA A 78 23.56 -19.06 -4.60
N VAL A 79 22.39 -19.70 -4.67
CA VAL A 79 22.21 -21.12 -4.37
C VAL A 79 22.97 -21.98 -5.38
N GLU A 80 22.77 -21.73 -6.67
CA GLU A 80 23.44 -22.47 -7.76
C GLU A 80 24.98 -22.35 -7.69
N ASP A 81 25.47 -21.15 -7.40
CA ASP A 81 26.91 -20.92 -7.20
C ASP A 81 27.45 -21.70 -5.99
N SER A 82 26.69 -21.74 -4.90
CA SER A 82 27.07 -22.49 -3.69
C SER A 82 27.10 -24.00 -3.96
N GLU A 83 26.11 -24.53 -4.68
CA GLU A 83 26.05 -25.95 -5.07
C GLU A 83 27.19 -26.33 -6.02
N ARG A 84 27.55 -25.45 -6.96
CA ARG A 84 28.69 -25.63 -7.84
C ARG A 84 30.00 -25.72 -7.05
N ILE A 85 30.24 -24.76 -6.16
CA ILE A 85 31.45 -24.74 -5.31
C ILE A 85 31.50 -26.02 -4.45
N PHE A 86 30.39 -26.42 -3.84
CA PHE A 86 30.33 -27.62 -3.03
C PHE A 86 30.66 -28.89 -3.84
N THR A 87 30.14 -29.00 -5.06
CA THR A 87 30.43 -30.10 -5.98
C THR A 87 31.91 -30.14 -6.36
N GLU A 88 32.52 -28.99 -6.65
CA GLU A 88 33.96 -28.90 -6.94
C GLU A 88 34.80 -29.38 -5.75
N VAL A 89 34.48 -28.92 -4.53
CA VAL A 89 35.17 -29.34 -3.30
C VAL A 89 35.06 -30.85 -3.07
N GLN A 90 33.89 -31.44 -3.31
CA GLN A 90 33.71 -32.90 -3.24
C GLN A 90 34.58 -33.65 -4.25
N ARG A 91 34.64 -33.18 -5.50
CA ARG A 91 35.49 -33.78 -6.55
C ARG A 91 36.97 -33.71 -6.17
N TYR A 92 37.46 -32.57 -5.70
CA TYR A 92 38.84 -32.42 -5.24
C TYR A 92 39.16 -33.38 -4.08
N SER A 93 38.25 -33.49 -3.11
CA SER A 93 38.41 -34.38 -1.96
C SER A 93 38.49 -35.85 -2.38
N ALA A 94 37.61 -36.29 -3.29
CA ALA A 94 37.62 -37.65 -3.85
C ALA A 94 38.91 -37.94 -4.64
N HIS A 95 39.40 -36.97 -5.41
CA HIS A 95 40.66 -37.11 -6.15
C HIS A 95 41.85 -37.33 -5.21
N ILE A 96 41.93 -36.57 -4.11
CA ILE A 96 42.99 -36.72 -3.09
C ILE A 96 42.92 -38.10 -2.42
N GLN A 97 41.71 -38.58 -2.08
CA GLN A 97 41.53 -39.91 -1.48
C GLN A 97 42.00 -41.03 -2.43
N ASN A 98 41.61 -40.97 -3.71
CA ASN A 98 42.02 -41.96 -4.70
C ASN A 98 43.53 -41.98 -4.93
N ASN A 99 44.17 -40.80 -5.00
CA ASN A 99 45.63 -40.70 -5.15
C ASN A 99 46.36 -41.31 -3.93
N LYS A 100 45.85 -41.05 -2.71
CA LYS A 100 46.39 -41.70 -1.51
C LYS A 100 46.27 -43.22 -1.63
N THR A 101 45.08 -43.77 -1.92
CA THR A 101 44.89 -45.22 -2.01
C THR A 101 45.75 -45.89 -3.08
N GLY A 102 45.97 -45.23 -4.23
CA GLY A 102 46.88 -45.73 -5.27
C GLY A 102 48.34 -45.80 -4.80
N CYS A 103 48.82 -44.76 -4.10
CA CYS A 103 50.19 -44.72 -3.58
C CYS A 103 50.47 -45.79 -2.51
N TRP A 104 49.44 -46.29 -1.81
CA TRP A 104 49.57 -47.45 -0.90
C TRP A 104 49.55 -48.80 -1.61
N ALA A 105 49.00 -48.89 -2.82
CA ALA A 105 48.97 -50.12 -3.60
C ALA A 105 50.29 -50.40 -4.35
N ASP A 106 51.09 -49.36 -4.60
CA ASP A 106 52.37 -49.42 -5.30
C ASP A 106 53.59 -49.67 -4.38
N LYS A 107 53.38 -49.93 -3.08
CA LYS A 107 54.43 -50.26 -2.09
C LYS A 107 54.25 -51.67 -1.55
#